data_AF-A0A957FKX3-F1
#
_entry.id   AF-A0A957FKX3-F1
#
_cell.length_a   1.000
_cell.length_b   1.000
_cell.length_c   1.000
_cell.angle_alpha   90.00
_cell.angle_beta   90.00
_cell.angle_gamma   90.00
#
_symmetry.space_group_name_H-M   'P 1'
#
loop_
_entity.id
_entity.type
_entity.pdbx_description
1 polymer ?
#
loop_
_entity_poly.entity_id
_entity_poly.type
_entity_poly.pdbx_seq_one_letter_code
_entity_poly.pdbx_strand_id
1 'polypeptide(L)'
;FLTEGYADVIGLAPFGKVPVLKSAVEDWKQSSEYFQNYDEATLDQIANGYDAMSRWLFRPDYDAVQRAVVGDIEGRLLIPQVISNIALEGTMTPETGAAFLQEQVEQLYQERLAEAGG
;
A
#
# COMPACT_ATOMS: atom_id res chain seq x y z
N PHE A 1 0.25 7.81 20.26
CA PHE A 1 1.34 7.18 19.48
C PHE A 1 2.50 6.91 20.42
N LEU A 2 3.28 5.85 20.16
CA LEU A 2 4.46 5.50 20.95
C LEU A 2 5.55 6.57 20.71
N THR A 3 5.91 7.34 21.74
CA THR A 3 6.98 8.35 21.66
C THR A 3 8.21 7.91 22.43
N GLU A 4 8.03 7.33 23.60
CA GLU A 4 9.09 6.75 24.42
C GLU A 4 9.46 5.35 23.92
N GLY A 5 10.75 5.04 23.85
CA GLY A 5 11.26 3.73 23.40
C GLY A 5 11.15 3.45 21.90
N TYR A 6 10.65 4.38 21.09
CA TYR A 6 10.46 4.18 19.65
C TYR A 6 11.79 3.92 18.92
N ALA A 7 12.86 4.68 19.25
CA ALA A 7 14.19 4.48 18.69
C ALA A 7 14.78 3.11 19.05
N ASP A 8 14.57 2.64 20.29
CA ASP A 8 15.02 1.32 20.73
C ASP A 8 14.35 0.21 19.92
N VAL A 9 13.04 0.32 19.67
CA VAL A 9 12.30 -0.65 18.85
C VAL A 9 12.80 -0.68 17.41
N ILE A 10 13.09 0.48 16.81
CA ILE A 10 13.70 0.54 15.47
C ILE A 10 15.07 -0.16 15.46
N GLY A 11 15.90 0.09 16.48
CA GLY A 11 17.24 -0.48 16.59
C GLY A 11 17.28 -2.02 16.71
N LEU A 12 16.19 -2.66 17.14
CA LEU A 12 16.10 -4.12 17.18
C LEU A 12 16.09 -4.77 15.78
N ALA A 13 15.62 -4.04 14.76
CA ALA A 13 15.52 -4.53 13.40
C ALA A 13 15.77 -3.37 12.40
N PRO A 14 17.03 -2.92 12.24
CA PRO A 14 17.38 -1.77 11.40
C PRO A 14 17.00 -1.95 9.92
N PHE A 15 16.91 -3.20 9.44
CA PHE A 15 16.39 -3.58 8.11
C PHE A 15 14.96 -4.12 8.13
N GLY A 16 14.27 -4.02 9.26
CA GLY A 16 12.91 -4.52 9.43
C GLY A 16 11.91 -3.74 8.59
N LYS A 17 10.71 -4.32 8.40
CA LYS A 17 9.58 -3.63 7.74
C LYS A 17 8.88 -2.64 8.67
N VAL A 18 9.64 -1.94 9.52
CA VAL A 18 9.12 -0.95 10.46
C VAL A 18 9.19 0.42 9.78
N PRO A 19 8.06 1.09 9.54
CA PRO A 19 8.09 2.45 9.01
C PRO A 19 8.84 3.37 9.99
N VAL A 20 9.86 4.07 9.49
CA VAL A 20 10.63 5.06 10.25
C VAL A 20 9.89 6.40 10.16
N LEU A 21 9.57 7.00 11.31
CA LEU A 21 9.01 8.35 11.34
C LEU A 21 10.02 9.36 10.82
N LYS A 22 9.55 10.41 10.13
CA LYS A 22 10.41 11.50 9.61
C LYS A 22 11.31 12.10 10.70
N SER A 23 10.80 12.22 11.93
CA SER A 23 11.53 12.74 13.08
C SER A 23 12.63 11.82 13.61
N ALA A 24 12.67 10.55 13.19
CA ALA A 24 13.58 9.52 13.69
C ALA A 24 14.58 9.03 12.64
N VAL A 25 14.63 9.66 11.45
CA VAL A 25 15.50 9.24 10.34
C VAL A 25 16.98 9.31 10.72
N GLU A 26 17.41 10.39 11.38
CA GLU A 26 18.82 10.56 11.77
C GLU A 26 19.25 9.54 12.82
N ASP A 27 18.41 9.29 13.83
CA ASP A 27 18.65 8.25 14.83
C ASP A 27 18.68 6.84 14.19
N TRP A 28 17.78 6.58 13.24
CA TRP A 28 17.75 5.31 12.51
C TRP A 28 19.03 5.08 11.69
N LYS A 29 19.54 6.08 10.95
CA LYS A 29 20.79 5.96 10.18
C LYS A 29 22.00 5.56 11.04
N GLN A 30 21.94 5.82 12.34
CA GLN A 30 22.99 5.50 13.31
C GLN A 30 22.69 4.24 14.13
N SER A 31 21.52 3.63 13.95
CA SER A 31 21.05 2.50 14.76
C SER A 31 21.79 1.18 14.53
N SER A 32 22.63 1.09 13.49
CA SER A 32 23.37 -0.12 13.14
C SER A 32 24.72 0.19 12.52
N GLU A 33 25.78 -0.48 13.00
CA GLU A 33 27.12 -0.41 12.40
C GLU A 33 27.12 -0.87 10.93
N TYR A 34 26.17 -1.73 10.55
CA TYR A 34 26.07 -2.19 9.17
C TYR A 34 25.76 -1.05 8.19
N PHE A 35 25.15 0.04 8.64
CA PHE A 35 24.88 1.20 7.79
C PHE A 35 26.15 1.90 7.28
N GLN A 36 27.30 1.66 7.90
CA GLN A 36 28.61 2.14 7.41
C GLN A 36 28.98 1.58 6.02
N ASN A 37 28.33 0.50 5.58
CA ASN A 37 28.55 -0.08 4.24
C ASN A 37 27.76 0.63 3.13
N TYR A 38 26.89 1.58 3.46
CA TYR A 38 26.09 2.35 2.51
C TYR A 38 26.58 3.79 2.47
N ASP A 39 26.57 4.40 1.28
CA ASP A 39 26.74 5.84 1.17
C ASP A 39 25.50 6.59 1.70
N GLU A 40 25.70 7.86 2.02
CA GLU A 40 24.65 8.73 2.58
C GLU A 40 23.43 8.82 1.65
N ALA A 41 23.67 8.91 0.33
CA ALA A 41 22.60 8.97 -0.66
C ALA A 41 21.73 7.70 -0.67
N THR A 42 22.32 6.52 -0.47
CA THR A 42 21.61 5.25 -0.39
C THR A 42 20.81 5.16 0.90
N LEU A 43 21.37 5.56 2.04
CA LEU A 43 20.65 5.62 3.31
C LEU A 43 19.47 6.60 3.25
N ASP A 44 19.66 7.74 2.61
CA ASP A 44 18.58 8.70 2.34
C ASP A 44 17.49 8.11 1.46
N GLN A 45 17.85 7.37 0.41
CA GLN A 45 16.85 6.72 -0.45
C GLN A 45 16.04 5.65 0.32
N ILE A 46 16.70 4.89 1.20
CA ILE A 46 16.03 3.89 2.04
C ILE A 46 15.09 4.57 3.05
N ALA A 47 15.56 5.61 3.74
CA ALA A 47 14.75 6.39 4.69
C ALA A 47 13.56 7.08 4.02
N ASN A 48 13.79 7.64 2.82
CA ASN A 48 12.76 8.27 1.99
C ASN A 48 11.89 7.24 1.26
N GLY A 49 12.05 5.95 1.56
CA GLY A 49 11.27 4.87 0.95
C GLY A 49 9.76 5.15 1.02
N TYR A 50 9.23 5.73 2.11
CA TYR A 50 7.82 6.10 2.18
C TYR A 50 7.42 7.23 1.22
N ASP A 51 8.25 8.28 1.10
CA ASP A 51 7.98 9.42 0.20
C ASP A 51 8.19 9.04 -1.28
N ALA A 52 9.07 8.05 -1.55
CA ALA A 52 9.30 7.49 -2.89
C ALA A 52 8.41 6.27 -3.21
N MET A 53 7.71 5.70 -2.22
CA MET A 53 6.84 4.54 -2.39
C MET A 53 5.62 4.96 -3.22
N SER A 54 5.72 4.72 -4.53
CA SER A 54 4.60 4.87 -5.46
C SER A 54 3.64 3.67 -5.40
N ARG A 55 3.42 3.12 -4.20
CA ARG A 55 2.38 2.12 -3.99
C ARG A 55 1.05 2.84 -3.91
N TRP A 56 0.09 2.45 -4.74
CA TRP A 56 -1.17 3.17 -4.93
C TRP A 56 -1.90 3.43 -3.60
N LEU A 57 -1.80 2.50 -2.63
CA LEU A 57 -2.43 2.60 -1.31
C LEU A 57 -1.82 3.68 -0.40
N PHE A 58 -0.56 4.06 -0.61
CA PHE A 58 0.22 4.93 0.29
C PHE A 58 0.58 6.27 -0.36
N ARG A 59 -0.06 6.61 -1.48
CA ARG A 59 0.11 7.89 -2.17
C ARG A 59 -0.27 9.05 -1.22
N PRO A 60 0.68 9.92 -0.84
CA PRO A 60 0.42 11.00 0.11
C PRO A 60 -0.48 12.10 -0.46
N ASP A 61 -0.52 12.23 -1.78
CA ASP A 61 -1.37 13.15 -2.54
C ASP A 61 -2.82 12.69 -2.69
N TYR A 62 -3.15 11.45 -2.28
CA TYR A 62 -4.53 10.98 -2.33
C TYR A 62 -5.36 11.49 -1.16
N ASP A 63 -6.61 11.86 -1.43
CA ASP A 63 -7.59 12.14 -0.39
C ASP A 63 -8.20 10.84 0.19
N ALA A 64 -9.12 10.98 1.14
CA ALA A 64 -9.77 9.82 1.77
C ALA A 64 -10.57 8.99 0.76
N VAL A 65 -11.18 9.63 -0.24
CA VAL A 65 -12.01 8.97 -1.25
C VAL A 65 -11.12 8.16 -2.19
N GLN A 66 -10.04 8.75 -2.69
CA GLN A 66 -9.10 8.08 -3.58
C GLN A 66 -8.43 6.88 -2.90
N ARG A 67 -8.05 7.00 -1.62
CA ARG A 67 -7.52 5.86 -0.85
C ARG A 67 -8.55 4.74 -0.64
N ALA A 68 -9.82 5.09 -0.39
CA ALA A 68 -10.88 4.10 -0.26
C ALA A 68 -11.10 3.32 -1.56
N VAL A 69 -11.11 4.01 -2.71
CA VAL A 69 -11.23 3.37 -4.04
C VAL A 69 -10.07 2.41 -4.30
N VAL A 70 -8.83 2.82 -4.03
CA VAL A 70 -7.67 1.91 -4.19
C VAL A 70 -7.77 0.71 -3.25
N GLY A 71 -8.19 0.94 -2.00
CA GLY A 71 -8.41 -0.13 -1.03
C GLY A 71 -9.43 -1.16 -1.51
N ASP A 72 -10.54 -0.70 -2.11
CA ASP A 72 -11.55 -1.60 -2.69
C ASP A 72 -11.01 -2.41 -3.87
N ILE A 73 -10.22 -1.79 -4.75
CA ILE A 73 -9.62 -2.47 -5.90
C ILE A 73 -8.61 -3.55 -5.44
N GLU A 74 -7.69 -3.17 -4.56
CA GLU A 74 -6.63 -4.06 -4.05
C GLU A 74 -7.17 -5.15 -3.12
N GLY A 75 -8.24 -4.86 -2.37
CA GLY A 75 -8.86 -5.82 -1.45
C GLY A 75 -9.74 -6.86 -2.14
N ARG A 76 -10.40 -6.49 -3.25
CA ARG A 76 -11.35 -7.38 -3.94
C ARG A 76 -10.71 -8.24 -5.03
N LEU A 77 -9.58 -7.81 -5.61
CA LEU A 77 -8.82 -8.57 -6.63
C LEU A 77 -9.68 -9.09 -7.79
N LEU A 78 -10.66 -8.30 -8.24
CA LEU A 78 -11.69 -8.73 -9.19
C LEU A 78 -11.13 -9.16 -10.55
N ILE A 79 -10.15 -8.42 -11.09
CA ILE A 79 -9.51 -8.77 -12.37
C ILE A 79 -8.72 -10.10 -12.25
N PRO A 80 -7.82 -10.28 -11.27
CA PRO A 80 -7.19 -11.58 -11.03
C PRO A 80 -8.19 -12.73 -10.87
N GLN A 81 -9.28 -12.54 -10.13
CA GLN A 81 -10.32 -13.56 -9.97
C GLN A 81 -10.93 -13.96 -11.31
N VAL A 82 -11.32 -12.99 -12.15
CA VAL A 82 -11.90 -13.26 -13.47
C VAL A 82 -10.90 -13.96 -14.39
N ILE A 83 -9.63 -13.55 -14.36
CA ILE A 83 -8.58 -14.23 -15.14
C ILE A 83 -8.41 -15.69 -14.67
N SER A 84 -8.44 -15.97 -13.36
CA SER A 84 -8.39 -17.34 -12.83
C SER A 84 -9.59 -18.16 -13.30
N ASN A 85 -10.80 -17.60 -13.17
CA ASN A 85 -12.04 -18.25 -13.58
C ASN A 85 -12.05 -18.62 -15.06
N ILE A 86 -11.45 -17.79 -15.92
CA ILE A 86 -11.36 -18.03 -17.36
C ILE A 86 -10.22 -19.00 -17.69
N ALA A 87 -8.99 -18.68 -17.27
CA ALA A 87 -7.78 -19.32 -17.78
C ALA A 87 -7.40 -20.61 -17.04
N LEU A 88 -7.79 -20.74 -15.77
CA LEU A 88 -7.39 -21.86 -14.92
C LEU A 88 -8.57 -22.77 -14.56
N GLU A 89 -9.70 -22.17 -14.19
CA GLU A 89 -10.85 -22.92 -13.68
C GLU A 89 -11.87 -23.27 -14.78
N GLY A 90 -11.90 -22.49 -15.87
CA GLY A 90 -12.85 -22.66 -16.96
C GLY A 90 -14.31 -22.45 -16.55
N THR A 91 -14.56 -21.73 -15.45
CA THR A 91 -15.89 -21.46 -14.89
C THR A 91 -16.54 -20.21 -15.47
N MET A 92 -15.76 -19.36 -16.17
CA MET A 92 -16.23 -18.19 -16.89
C MET A 92 -15.68 -18.17 -18.32
N THR A 93 -16.43 -17.57 -19.25
CA THR A 93 -15.89 -17.06 -20.53
C THR A 93 -15.49 -15.59 -20.38
N PRO A 94 -14.67 -15.02 -21.30
CA PRO A 94 -14.39 -13.59 -21.33
C PRO A 94 -15.63 -12.70 -21.28
N GLU A 95 -16.69 -13.06 -21.99
CA GLU A 95 -17.95 -12.31 -22.03
C GLU A 95 -18.65 -12.33 -20.67
N THR A 96 -18.75 -13.51 -20.04
CA THR A 96 -19.36 -13.62 -18.70
C THR A 96 -18.51 -12.94 -17.61
N GLY A 97 -17.18 -12.96 -17.76
CA GLY A 97 -16.27 -12.25 -16.87
C GLY A 97 -16.41 -10.73 -17.00
N ALA A 98 -16.56 -10.22 -18.23
CA ALA A 98 -16.81 -8.80 -18.47
C ALA A 98 -18.16 -8.34 -17.89
N ALA A 99 -19.22 -9.15 -18.07
CA ALA A 99 -20.53 -8.86 -17.47
C ALA A 99 -20.46 -8.84 -15.93
N PHE A 100 -19.77 -9.80 -15.32
CA PHE A 100 -19.54 -9.81 -13.88
C PHE A 100 -18.80 -8.54 -13.41
N LEU A 101 -17.72 -8.14 -14.09
CA LEU A 101 -16.97 -6.93 -13.73
C LEU A 101 -17.83 -5.66 -13.85
N GLN A 102 -18.72 -5.60 -14.85
CA GLN A 102 -19.67 -4.49 -14.98
C GLN A 102 -20.58 -4.38 -13.76
N GLU A 103 -21.17 -5.49 -13.31
CA GLU A 103 -22.02 -5.53 -12.10
C GLU A 103 -21.25 -5.06 -10.85
N GLN A 104 -19.99 -5.49 -10.70
CA GLN A 104 -19.16 -5.08 -9.57
C GLN A 104 -18.86 -3.57 -9.58
N VAL A 105 -18.59 -2.99 -10.75
CA VAL A 105 -18.36 -1.53 -10.88
C VAL A 105 -19.64 -0.75 -10.57
N GLU A 106 -20.78 -1.20 -11.06
CA GLU A 106 -22.07 -0.56 -10.80
C GLU A 106 -22.41 -0.59 -9.31
N GLN A 107 -22.20 -1.73 -8.64
CA GLN A 107 -22.39 -1.85 -7.20
C GLN A 107 -21.49 -0.87 -6.43
N LEU A 108 -20.19 -0.84 -6.73
CA LEU A 108 -19.23 0.07 -6.11
C LEU A 108 -19.64 1.54 -6.30
N TYR A 109 -20.11 1.89 -7.50
CA TYR A 109 -20.59 3.25 -7.78
C TYR A 109 -21.80 3.61 -6.91
N GLN A 110 -22.77 2.70 -6.76
CA GLN A 110 -23.92 2.94 -5.87
C GLN A 110 -23.53 3.06 -4.39
N GLU A 111 -22.59 2.23 -3.92
CA GLU A 111 -22.03 2.32 -2.56
C GLU A 111 -21.47 3.73 -2.31
N ARG A 112 -20.71 4.29 -3.26
CA ARG A 112 -20.15 5.65 -3.15
C ARG A 112 -21.21 6.75 -3.16
N LEU A 113 -22.25 6.63 -3.98
CA LEU A 113 -23.35 7.60 -4.00
C LEU A 113 -24.10 7.62 -2.66
N ALA A 114 -24.29 6.46 -2.03
CA ALA A 114 -24.93 6.36 -0.73
C ALA A 114 -24.09 7.01 0.39
N GLU A 115 -22.76 6.83 0.37
CA GLU A 115 -21.83 7.45 1.33
C GLU A 115 -21.76 8.98 1.19
N ALA A 116 -21.87 9.51 -0.03
CA ALA A 116 -21.82 10.97 -0.26
C ALA A 116 -23.13 11.71 0.09
N GLY A 117 -24.24 10.99 0.24
CA GLY A 117 -25.57 11.55 0.52
C GLY A 117 -25.99 11.54 2.00
N GLY A 118 -25.18 10.96 2.90
CA GLY A 118 -25.41 10.89 4.35
C GLY A 118 -24.52 11.85 5.12
#